data_AF-A0AA49IXA0-F1
#
_entry.id   AF-A0AA49IXA0-F1
#
_cell.length_a   1.000
_cell.length_b   1.000
_cell.length_c   1.000
_cell.angle_alpha   90.00
_cell.angle_beta   90.00
_cell.angle_gamma   90.00
#
_symmetry.space_group_name_H-M   'P 1'
#
loop_
_entity.id
_entity.type
_entity.pdbx_description
1 polymer ?
#
loop_
_entity_poly.entity_id
_entity_poly.type
_entity_poly.pdbx_seq_one_letter_code
_entity_poly.pdbx_strand_id
1 'polypeptide(L)' 'MKLLVWLLRGAVFVTLFGLAVKNGDSVELRFYLDQSWQAPLSLVLLGAFAAGAVVGLTIALTSRIRRRHDR' A
#
# COMPACT_ATOMS: atom_id res chain seq x y z
N MET A 1 23.54 -11.33 -6.52
CA MET A 1 22.08 -11.25 -6.29
C MET A 1 21.70 -10.77 -4.89
N LYS A 2 22.30 -11.31 -3.81
CA LYS A 2 22.03 -10.88 -2.42
C LYS A 2 22.25 -9.38 -2.17
N LEU A 3 23.34 -8.81 -2.69
CA LEU A 3 23.62 -7.37 -2.56
C LEU A 3 22.55 -6.50 -3.21
N LEU A 4 22.11 -6.89 -4.42
CA LEU A 4 21.07 -6.16 -5.16
C LEU A 4 19.73 -6.14 -4.39
N VAL A 5 19.36 -7.27 -3.79
CA VAL A 5 18.15 -7.38 -2.95
C VAL A 5 18.27 -6.53 -1.69
N TRP A 6 19.45 -6.48 -1.07
CA TRP A 6 19.71 -5.62 0.09
C TRP A 6 19.62 -4.13 -0.25
N LEU A 7 20.21 -3.71 -1.38
CA LEU A 7 20.10 -2.34 -1.87
C LEU A 7 18.66 -1.96 -2.17
N LEU A 8 17.91 -2.85 -2.83
CA LEU A 8 16.49 -2.64 -3.10
C LEU A 8 15.69 -2.49 -1.81
N ARG A 9 15.91 -3.35 -0.82
CA ARG A 9 15.27 -3.25 0.50
C ARG A 9 15.59 -1.94 1.20
N GLY A 10 16.86 -1.52 1.18
CA GLY A 10 17.29 -0.23 1.72
C GLY A 10 16.62 0.95 1.00
N ALA A 11 16.60 0.94 -0.33
CA ALA A 11 15.98 1.99 -1.13
C ALA A 11 14.47 2.10 -0.87
N VAL A 12 13.76 0.98 -0.81
CA VAL A 12 12.34 0.94 -0.44
C VAL A 12 12.13 1.49 0.97
N PHE A 13 12.95 1.08 1.94
CA PHE A 13 12.87 1.59 3.31
C PHE A 13 13.08 3.11 3.37
N VAL A 14 14.14 3.63 2.76
CA VAL A 14 14.43 5.07 2.74
C VAL A 14 13.29 5.85 2.09
N THR A 15 12.69 5.32 1.02
CA THR A 15 11.56 5.94 0.35
C THR A 15 10.34 6.00 1.26
N LEU A 16 9.96 4.89 1.88
CA LEU A 16 8.81 4.83 2.80
C LEU A 16 9.04 5.68 4.06
N PHE A 17 10.24 5.63 4.62
CA PHE A 17 10.63 6.43 5.79
C PHE A 17 10.64 7.93 5.47
N GLY A 18 11.23 8.33 4.35
CA GLY A 18 11.22 9.72 3.90
C GLY A 18 9.80 10.21 3.62
N LEU A 19 8.93 9.37 3.05
CA LEU A 19 7.53 9.68 2.85
C LEU A 19 6.81 9.89 4.19
N ALA A 20 7.06 9.03 5.18
CA ALA A 20 6.52 9.18 6.53
C ALA A 20 6.96 10.49 7.20
N VAL A 21 8.25 10.83 7.13
CA VAL A 21 8.80 12.06 7.71
C VAL A 21 8.24 13.31 7.02
N LYS A 22 8.18 13.32 5.68
CA LYS A 22 7.73 14.50 4.91
C LYS A 22 6.21 14.65 4.85
N ASN A 23 5.45 13.59 5.11
CA ASN A 23 3.98 13.59 5.04
C ASN A 23 3.39 13.12 6.38
N GLY A 24 3.99 13.58 7.48
CA GLY A 24 3.49 13.35 8.83
C GLY A 24 2.32 14.26 9.22
N ASP A 25 2.06 15.29 8.41
CA ASP A 25 0.99 16.26 8.66
C ASP A 25 -0.39 15.59 8.68
N SER A 26 -1.19 15.99 9.65
CA SER A 26 -2.56 15.50 9.81
C SER A 26 -3.45 16.07 8.71
N VAL A 27 -4.13 15.18 7.98
CA VAL A 27 -5.11 15.53 6.96
C VAL A 27 -6.49 15.05 7.38
N GLU A 28 -7.51 15.84 7.04
CA GLU A 28 -8.91 15.47 7.23
C GLU A 28 -9.42 14.65 6.03
N LEU A 29 -9.80 13.41 6.27
CA LEU A 29 -10.54 12.57 5.33
C LEU A 29 -12.02 12.77 5.57
N ARG A 30 -12.72 13.24 4.55
CA ARG A 30 -14.18 13.41 4.58
C ARG A 30 -14.83 12.21 3.89
N PHE A 31 -15.61 11.46 4.65
CA PHE A 31 -16.37 10.31 4.20
C PHE A 31 -17.84 10.67 4.03
N TYR A 32 -18.62 9.71 3.56
CA TYR A 32 -20.08 9.81 3.48
C TYR A 32 -20.69 9.97 4.89
N LEU A 33 -21.90 10.54 4.97
CA LEU A 33 -22.64 10.77 6.22
C LEU A 33 -22.00 11.79 7.17
N ASP A 34 -21.38 12.84 6.62
CA ASP A 34 -20.69 13.90 7.39
C ASP A 34 -19.58 13.39 8.34
N GLN A 35 -19.14 12.15 8.17
CA GLN A 35 -18.06 11.57 8.95
C GLN A 35 -16.73 12.11 8.44
N SER A 36 -15.91 12.69 9.32
CA SER A 36 -14.52 13.00 9.00
C SER A 36 -13.55 12.36 9.98
N TRP A 37 -12.40 11.89 9.46
CA TRP A 37 -11.30 11.35 10.24
C TRP A 37 -10.06 12.18 10.02
N GLN A 38 -9.28 12.39 11.08
CA GLN A 38 -7.97 13.02 10.98
C GLN A 38 -6.90 11.94 11.09
N ALA A 39 -6.02 11.88 10.10
CA ALA A 39 -4.89 10.96 10.11
C ALA A 39 -3.70 11.58 9.37
N PRO A 40 -2.46 11.20 9.73
CA PRO A 40 -1.28 11.56 8.95
C PRO A 40 -1.41 11.12 7.49
N LEU A 41 -1.11 12.00 6.54
CA LEU A 41 -1.21 11.72 5.09
C LEU A 41 -0.43 10.46 4.70
N SER A 42 0.75 10.24 5.28
CA SER A 42 1.56 9.04 5.08
C SER A 42 0.81 7.74 5.43
N LEU A 43 0.05 7.71 6.52
CA LEU A 43 -0.75 6.55 6.92
C LEU A 43 -1.94 6.34 5.97
N VAL A 44 -2.57 7.42 5.51
CA VAL A 44 -3.65 7.35 4.53
C VAL A 44 -3.16 6.70 3.23
N LEU A 45 -2.04 7.18 2.70
CA LEU A 45 -1.45 6.65 1.47
C LEU A 45 -1.06 5.18 1.62
N LEU A 46 -0.45 4.82 2.76
CA LEU A 46 -0.09 3.43 3.05
C LEU A 46 -1.33 2.53 3.12
N GLY A 47 -2.39 2.97 3.80
CA GLY A 47 -3.65 2.23 3.93
C GLY A 47 -4.33 2.00 2.57
N ALA A 48 -4.43 3.05 1.75
CA ALA A 48 -4.99 2.95 0.41
C ALA A 48 -4.20 2.01 -0.50
N PHE A 49 -2.86 2.10 -0.45
CA PHE A 49 -1.97 1.19 -1.19
C PHE A 49 -2.13 -0.27 -0.74
N ALA A 50 -2.14 -0.51 0.58
CA ALA A 50 -2.31 -1.85 1.14
C ALA A 50 -3.66 -2.48 0.75
N ALA A 51 -4.75 -1.69 0.82
CA ALA A 51 -6.06 -2.14 0.38
C ALA A 51 -6.07 -2.52 -1.12
N GLY A 52 -5.50 -1.68 -1.98
CA GLY A 52 -5.35 -1.97 -3.41
C GLY A 52 -4.51 -3.22 -3.69
N ALA A 53 -3.42 -3.42 -2.93
CA ALA A 53 -2.57 -4.61 -3.06
C ALA A 53 -3.31 -5.90 -2.66
N VAL A 54 -4.11 -5.87 -1.60
CA VAL A 54 -4.96 -7.00 -1.20
C VAL A 54 -5.98 -7.34 -2.28
N VAL A 55 -6.66 -6.33 -2.85
CA VAL A 55 -7.60 -6.52 -3.96
C VAL A 55 -6.90 -7.14 -5.17
N GLY A 56 -5.76 -6.56 -5.58
CA GLY A 56 -4.97 -7.06 -6.71
C GLY A 56 -4.47 -8.49 -6.51
N LEU A 57 -4.00 -8.83 -5.30
CA LEU A 57 -3.56 -10.18 -4.95
C LEU A 57 -4.72 -11.17 -5.00
N THR A 58 -5.89 -10.77 -4.51
CA THR A 58 -7.11 -11.60 -4.53
C THR A 58 -7.52 -11.92 -5.97
N ILE A 59 -7.53 -10.92 -6.85
CA ILE A 59 -7.81 -11.10 -8.29
C ILE A 59 -6.76 -12.02 -8.92
N ALA A 60 -5.47 -11.80 -8.65
CA ALA A 60 -4.39 -12.61 -9.20
C ALA A 60 -4.50 -14.09 -8.76
N LEU A 61 -4.80 -14.34 -7.47
CA LEU A 61 -4.99 -15.68 -6.92
C LEU A 61 -6.19 -16.37 -7.57
N THR A 62 -7.35 -15.70 -7.62
CA THR A 62 -8.56 -16.23 -8.26
C THR A 62 -8.32 -16.53 -9.74
N SER A 63 -7.59 -15.67 -10.45
CA SER A 63 -7.25 -15.89 -11.86
C SER A 63 -6.35 -17.12 -12.06
N ARG A 64 -5.42 -17.38 -11.13
CA ARG A 64 -4.57 -18.58 -11.18
C ARG A 64 -5.37 -19.85 -10.91
N ILE A 65 -6.29 -19.83 -9.94
CA ILE A 65 -7.14 -20.98 -9.63
C ILE A 65 -8.02 -21.31 -10.83
N ARG A 66 -8.67 -20.31 -11.43
CA ARG A 66 -9.52 -20.50 -12.61
C ARG A 66 -8.75 -21.06 -13.82
N ARG A 67 -7.53 -20.57 -14.06
CA ARG A 67 -6.63 -21.12 -15.11
C ARG A 67 -6.21 -22.57 -14.88
N ARG A 68 -6.29 -23.10 -13.65
CA ARG A 68 -6.01 -24.52 -13.37
C ARG A 68 -7.22 -25.42 -13.65
N HIS A 69 -8.43 -24.87 -13.66
CA HIS A 69 -9.64 -25.64 -13.88
C HIS A 69 -10.01 -25.75 -15.38
N ASP A 70 -9.53 -24.82 -16.21
CA ASP A 70 -9.70 -24.84 -17.67
C ASP A 70 -8.57 -25.61 -18.41
N ARG A 71 -7.69 -26.32 -17.69
CA ARG A 71 -6.65 -27.21 -18.23
C ARG A 71 -6.91 -28.63 -17.77
#